data_AF-A0A061J0R8-F1
#
_entry.id   AF-A0A061J0R8-F1
#
_cell.length_a   1.000
_cell.length_b   1.000
_cell.length_c   1.000
_cell.angle_alpha   90.00
_cell.angle_beta   90.00
_cell.angle_gamma   90.00
#
_symmetry.space_group_name_H-M   'P 1'
#
loop_
_entity.id
_entity.type
_entity.pdbx_description
1 polymer ?
#
loop_
_entity_poly.entity_id
_entity_poly.type
_entity_poly.pdbx_seq_one_letter_code
_entity_poly.pdbx_strand_id
1 'polypeptide(L)'
;MSHVHCANPMLAKVLQPLLDGPKFAVVYCGNLQYKVSVGDVIAVQRLRAEIGSRIALKKVLMVGGPRFTAVGRPLLADVRVTAEVEEQKRMRNIVSLFATPGRRQTRWVDAPHAATILRIREIQYAPQVAGELDKYSGVLRGDFAPETHTNPVYTTDDGMDVFRKRDTEAVEKASAFLDLMQ
;
A
#
# COMPACT_ATOMS: atom_id res chain seq x y z
N MET A 1 1.25 -18.10 -7.58
CA MET A 1 0.11 -18.40 -6.68
C MET A 1 0.37 -17.68 -5.38
N SER A 2 -0.63 -16.97 -4.83
CA SER A 2 -0.51 -16.25 -3.55
C SER A 2 -0.76 -17.21 -2.40
N HIS A 3 0.30 -17.64 -1.74
CA HIS A 3 0.22 -18.52 -0.57
C HIS A 3 0.89 -17.85 0.64
N VAL A 4 0.27 -18.02 1.80
CA VAL A 4 0.83 -17.60 3.09
C VAL A 4 1.71 -18.72 3.61
N HIS A 5 2.98 -18.42 3.86
CA HIS A 5 3.92 -19.33 4.49
C HIS A 5 4.06 -18.96 5.97
N CYS A 6 3.74 -19.88 6.89
CA CYS A 6 3.93 -19.67 8.33
C CYS A 6 4.32 -20.99 9.00
N ALA A 7 5.09 -20.92 10.08
CA ALA A 7 5.41 -22.08 10.92
C ALA A 7 4.17 -22.61 11.68
N ASN A 8 3.25 -21.72 12.06
CA ASN A 8 1.99 -22.11 12.69
C ASN A 8 0.93 -22.42 11.60
N PRO A 9 0.48 -23.68 11.48
CA PRO A 9 -0.45 -24.09 10.43
C PRO A 9 -1.85 -23.48 10.62
N MET A 10 -2.26 -23.23 11.87
CA MET A 10 -3.56 -22.63 12.17
C MET A 10 -3.63 -21.19 11.65
N LEU A 11 -2.58 -20.41 11.90
CA LEU A 11 -2.46 -19.03 11.42
C LEU A 11 -2.42 -18.99 9.89
N ALA A 12 -1.63 -19.84 9.24
CA ALA A 12 -1.59 -19.93 7.79
C ALA A 12 -2.97 -20.22 7.19
N LYS A 13 -3.71 -21.17 7.79
CA LYS A 13 -5.06 -21.56 7.34
C LYS A 13 -6.08 -20.42 7.46
N VAL A 14 -6.03 -19.65 8.55
CA VAL A 14 -6.94 -18.51 8.78
C VAL A 14 -6.62 -17.35 7.83
N LEU A 15 -5.35 -17.04 7.61
CA LEU A 15 -4.97 -15.90 6.76
C LEU A 15 -5.09 -16.18 5.26
N GLN A 16 -4.93 -17.42 4.82
CA GLN A 16 -4.96 -17.78 3.39
C GLN A 16 -6.20 -17.25 2.64
N PRO A 17 -7.46 -17.45 3.09
CA PRO A 17 -8.64 -16.93 2.40
C PRO A 17 -8.73 -15.39 2.40
N LEU A 18 -8.04 -14.71 3.33
CA LEU A 18 -8.04 -13.24 3.39
C LEU A 18 -7.22 -12.62 2.26
N LEU A 19 -6.26 -13.37 1.70
CA LEU A 19 -5.45 -12.91 0.57
C LEU A 19 -6.19 -13.03 -0.78
N ASP A 20 -7.33 -13.71 -0.83
CA ASP A 20 -8.07 -13.90 -2.07
C ASP A 20 -8.76 -12.60 -2.53
N GLY A 21 -8.94 -12.47 -3.84
CA GLY A 21 -9.56 -11.31 -4.46
C GLY A 21 -8.58 -10.21 -4.94
N PRO A 22 -9.14 -9.03 -5.29
CA PRO A 22 -8.38 -7.95 -5.92
C PRO A 22 -7.40 -7.33 -4.92
N LYS A 23 -6.22 -6.98 -5.42
CA LYS A 23 -5.13 -6.40 -4.64
C LYS A 23 -4.72 -5.06 -5.22
N PHE A 24 -4.25 -4.19 -4.36
CA PHE A 24 -3.55 -2.97 -4.73
C PHE A 24 -2.15 -2.96 -4.12
N ALA A 25 -1.24 -2.24 -4.73
CA ALA A 25 0.12 -2.07 -4.27
C ALA A 25 0.51 -0.59 -4.27
N VAL A 26 1.35 -0.18 -3.33
CA VAL A 26 2.04 1.10 -3.38
C VAL A 26 3.47 0.83 -3.80
N VAL A 27 3.81 1.26 -5.00
CA VAL A 27 5.11 1.02 -5.64
C VAL A 27 5.93 2.30 -5.67
N TYR A 28 7.24 2.16 -5.49
CA TYR A 28 8.19 3.26 -5.60
C TYR A 28 8.97 3.12 -6.92
N CYS A 29 8.76 4.07 -7.84
CA CYS A 29 9.39 4.06 -9.16
C CYS A 29 9.78 5.49 -9.56
N GLY A 30 11.00 5.68 -10.07
CA GLY A 30 11.45 6.99 -10.56
C GLY A 30 11.37 8.11 -9.51
N ASN A 31 11.71 7.82 -8.26
CA ASN A 31 11.61 8.75 -7.12
C ASN A 31 10.19 9.24 -6.80
N LEU A 32 9.17 8.53 -7.28
CA LEU A 32 7.77 8.80 -7.02
C LEU A 32 7.09 7.53 -6.49
N GLN A 33 5.99 7.72 -5.78
CA GLN A 33 5.15 6.64 -5.26
C GLN A 33 3.83 6.61 -6.00
N TYR A 34 3.39 5.41 -6.38
CA TYR A 34 2.14 5.20 -7.09
C TYR A 34 1.31 4.14 -6.38
N LYS A 35 0.04 4.43 -6.15
CA LYS A 35 -0.95 3.41 -5.78
C LYS A 35 -1.47 2.79 -7.06
N VAL A 36 -1.37 1.47 -7.19
CA VAL A 36 -1.76 0.74 -8.38
C VAL A 36 -2.59 -0.48 -8.06
N SER A 37 -3.53 -0.78 -8.94
CA SER A 37 -4.38 -1.99 -8.94
C SER A 37 -4.18 -2.73 -10.26
N VAL A 38 -4.67 -3.96 -10.33
CA VAL A 38 -4.65 -4.74 -11.58
C VAL A 38 -5.48 -4.01 -12.64
N GLY A 39 -4.88 -3.73 -13.80
CA GLY A 39 -5.53 -3.02 -14.92
C GLY A 39 -5.25 -1.52 -14.98
N ASP A 40 -4.70 -0.92 -13.91
CA ASP A 40 -4.43 0.53 -13.87
C ASP A 40 -3.31 0.93 -14.83
N VAL A 41 -3.41 2.14 -15.37
CA VAL A 41 -2.41 2.75 -16.25
C VAL A 41 -1.75 3.93 -15.53
N ILE A 42 -0.42 3.90 -15.42
CA ILE A 42 0.36 4.94 -14.74
C ILE A 42 1.44 5.53 -15.66
N ALA A 43 1.71 6.82 -15.51
CA ALA A 43 2.82 7.49 -16.16
C ALA A 43 3.99 7.63 -15.17
N VAL A 44 5.10 6.94 -15.48
CA VAL A 44 6.34 7.01 -14.71
C VAL A 44 7.41 7.79 -15.46
N GLN A 45 8.48 8.20 -14.77
CA GLN A 45 9.65 8.77 -15.42
C GLN A 45 10.22 7.79 -16.47
N ARG A 46 10.87 8.33 -17.50
CA ARG A 46 11.41 7.54 -18.61
C ARG A 46 12.25 6.34 -18.11
N LEU A 47 11.84 5.14 -18.50
CA LEU A 47 12.55 3.89 -18.28
C LEU A 47 13.28 3.44 -19.57
N ARG A 48 14.40 2.73 -19.41
CA ARG A 48 15.13 2.09 -20.53
C ARG A 48 14.56 0.69 -20.78
N ALA A 49 13.36 0.62 -21.34
CA ALA A 49 12.68 -0.61 -21.71
C ALA A 49 12.04 -0.44 -23.10
N GLU A 50 11.79 -1.52 -23.83
CA GLU A 50 11.11 -1.44 -25.12
C GLU A 50 9.59 -1.39 -24.95
N ILE A 51 8.88 -0.82 -25.92
CA ILE A 51 7.42 -0.84 -25.96
C ILE A 51 6.94 -2.29 -26.13
N GLY A 52 5.92 -2.69 -25.37
CA GLY A 52 5.43 -4.06 -25.30
C GLY A 52 6.19 -4.99 -24.34
N SER A 53 7.32 -4.53 -23.77
CA SER A 53 8.07 -5.35 -22.80
C SER A 53 7.34 -5.47 -21.46
N ARG A 54 7.46 -6.63 -20.82
CA ARG A 54 6.97 -6.87 -19.45
C ARG A 54 8.07 -6.57 -18.44
N ILE A 55 7.79 -5.69 -17.50
CA ILE A 55 8.70 -5.27 -16.44
C ILE A 55 8.12 -5.64 -15.06
N ALA A 56 9.00 -6.00 -14.13
CA ALA A 56 8.62 -6.22 -12.73
C ALA A 56 9.07 -5.02 -11.88
N LEU A 57 8.13 -4.43 -11.13
CA LEU A 57 8.42 -3.34 -10.20
C LEU A 57 8.97 -3.92 -8.90
N LYS A 58 10.28 -3.75 -8.67
CA LYS A 58 10.99 -4.35 -7.54
C LYS A 58 10.72 -3.69 -6.19
N LYS A 59 10.53 -2.36 -6.19
CA LYS A 59 10.41 -1.58 -4.95
C LYS A 59 8.93 -1.40 -4.61
N VAL A 60 8.42 -2.26 -3.73
CA VAL A 60 7.05 -2.19 -3.21
C VAL A 60 7.08 -1.76 -1.75
N LEU A 61 6.30 -0.74 -1.42
CA LEU A 61 6.19 -0.20 -0.06
C LEU A 61 5.03 -0.85 0.71
N MET A 62 3.93 -1.14 0.04
CA MET A 62 2.71 -1.67 0.66
C MET A 62 1.96 -2.55 -0.32
N VAL A 63 1.27 -3.57 0.18
CA VAL A 63 0.26 -4.33 -0.56
C VAL A 63 -0.98 -4.44 0.31
N GLY A 64 -2.16 -4.26 -0.29
CA GLY A 64 -3.41 -4.46 0.42
C GLY A 64 -4.47 -5.08 -0.46
N GLY A 65 -5.51 -5.55 0.20
CA GLY A 65 -6.72 -6.06 -0.40
C GLY A 65 -7.93 -5.64 0.42
N PRO A 66 -9.12 -6.17 0.11
CA PRO A 66 -10.33 -5.85 0.86
C PRO A 66 -10.28 -6.33 2.32
N ARG A 67 -9.51 -7.38 2.62
CA ARG A 67 -9.46 -8.04 3.93
C ARG A 67 -8.09 -8.02 4.62
N PHE A 68 -7.06 -7.46 3.99
CA PHE A 68 -5.71 -7.43 4.56
C PHE A 68 -4.94 -6.19 4.10
N THR A 69 -3.92 -5.79 4.87
CA THR A 69 -2.94 -4.79 4.45
C THR A 69 -1.58 -5.14 5.04
N ALA A 70 -0.57 -5.22 4.17
CA ALA A 70 0.82 -5.49 4.51
C ALA A 70 1.65 -4.23 4.27
N VAL A 71 2.31 -3.75 5.33
CA VAL A 71 3.11 -2.50 5.31
C VAL A 71 4.60 -2.84 5.40
N GLY A 72 5.37 -2.44 4.39
CA GLY A 72 6.82 -2.60 4.35
C GLY A 72 7.54 -1.57 5.21
N ARG A 73 8.70 -1.95 5.76
CA ARG A 73 9.57 -1.08 6.57
C ARG A 73 11.04 -1.26 6.17
N PRO A 74 11.55 -0.58 5.13
CA PRO A 74 10.84 0.33 4.21
C PRO A 74 10.18 -0.36 3.01
N LEU A 75 10.64 -1.55 2.62
CA LEU A 75 10.16 -2.27 1.43
C LEU A 75 9.62 -3.65 1.81
N LEU A 76 8.76 -4.21 0.97
CA LEU A 76 8.31 -5.61 1.02
C LEU A 76 9.13 -6.47 0.06
N ALA A 77 9.53 -7.67 0.51
CA ALA A 77 10.31 -8.61 -0.30
C ALA A 77 9.42 -9.56 -1.11
N ASP A 78 8.31 -10.03 -0.54
CA ASP A 78 7.51 -11.14 -1.10
C ASP A 78 6.40 -10.68 -2.05
N VAL A 79 6.67 -9.63 -2.84
CA VAL A 79 5.70 -9.03 -3.76
C VAL A 79 6.26 -8.99 -5.17
N ARG A 80 5.44 -9.44 -6.13
CA ARG A 80 5.73 -9.31 -7.55
C ARG A 80 4.62 -8.49 -8.21
N VAL A 81 4.93 -7.26 -8.58
CA VAL A 81 4.05 -6.40 -9.40
C VAL A 81 4.59 -6.38 -10.82
N THR A 82 3.82 -6.94 -11.75
CA THR A 82 4.22 -7.05 -13.16
C THR A 82 3.41 -6.06 -13.99
N ALA A 83 4.10 -5.27 -14.78
CA ALA A 83 3.55 -4.23 -15.64
C ALA A 83 4.03 -4.41 -17.08
N GLU A 84 3.30 -3.86 -18.02
CA GLU A 84 3.65 -3.82 -19.43
C GLU A 84 3.86 -2.38 -19.88
N VAL A 85 4.88 -2.16 -20.69
CA VAL A 85 5.19 -0.85 -21.27
C VAL A 85 4.28 -0.60 -22.47
N GLU A 86 3.28 0.26 -22.33
CA GLU A 86 2.36 0.58 -23.43
C GLU A 86 2.92 1.63 -24.38
N GLU A 87 3.48 2.71 -23.83
CA GLU A 87 3.95 3.84 -24.63
C GLU A 87 5.18 4.49 -24.00
N GLN A 88 6.00 5.13 -24.83
CA GLN A 88 7.01 6.07 -24.40
C GLN A 88 6.85 7.38 -25.16
N LYS A 89 6.54 8.45 -24.42
CA LYS A 89 6.29 9.76 -25.02
C LYS A 89 6.81 10.89 -24.15
N ARG A 90 6.83 12.09 -24.71
CA ARG A 90 7.00 13.30 -23.91
C ARG A 90 5.63 13.82 -23.53
N MET A 91 5.46 14.15 -22.25
CA MET A 91 4.25 14.76 -21.72
C MET A 91 4.10 16.19 -22.26
N ARG A 92 2.95 16.80 -21.96
CA ARG A 92 2.65 18.19 -22.33
C ARG A 92 3.83 19.10 -22.00
N ASN A 93 4.28 19.86 -23.00
CA ASN A 93 5.38 20.80 -22.83
C ASN A 93 5.01 21.86 -21.77
N ILE A 94 5.94 22.13 -20.87
CA ILE A 94 5.86 23.24 -19.92
C ILE A 94 6.88 24.28 -20.38
N VAL A 95 6.39 25.48 -20.69
CA VAL A 95 7.22 26.62 -21.06
C VAL A 95 7.61 27.40 -19.81
N SER A 96 8.90 27.58 -19.60
CA SER A 96 9.43 28.48 -18.58
C SER A 96 10.08 29.70 -19.24
N LEU A 97 9.47 30.87 -19.07
CA LEU A 97 10.01 32.15 -19.52
C LEU A 97 10.73 32.83 -18.37
N PHE A 98 12.04 33.05 -18.52
CA PHE A 98 12.86 33.81 -17.58
C PHE A 98 13.25 35.14 -18.21
N ALA A 99 12.83 36.24 -17.60
CA ALA A 99 13.19 37.59 -18.01
C ALA A 99 13.57 38.39 -16.77
N THR A 100 14.82 38.88 -16.72
CA THR A 100 15.30 39.70 -15.60
C THR A 100 15.16 41.18 -15.96
N PRO A 101 14.43 42.00 -15.17
CA PRO A 101 14.31 43.44 -15.43
C PRO A 101 15.68 44.14 -15.51
N GLY A 102 15.82 45.09 -16.43
CA GLY A 102 17.07 45.84 -16.65
C GLY A 102 18.14 45.11 -17.47
N ARG A 103 18.15 43.77 -17.47
CA ARG A 103 19.00 42.97 -18.36
C ARG A 103 18.24 42.71 -19.67
N ARG A 104 18.82 43.07 -20.82
CA ARG A 104 18.22 42.84 -22.15
C ARG A 104 18.36 41.39 -22.61
N GLN A 105 18.03 40.45 -21.73
CA GLN A 105 18.13 39.02 -21.98
C GLN A 105 16.86 38.31 -21.51
N THR A 106 16.23 37.61 -22.43
CA THR A 106 15.11 36.70 -22.14
C THR A 106 15.56 35.27 -22.43
N ARG A 107 15.06 34.31 -21.65
CA ARG A 107 15.32 32.89 -21.86
C ARG A 107 14.00 32.14 -21.86
N TRP A 108 13.67 31.57 -23.02
CA TRP A 108 12.56 30.66 -23.20
C TRP A 108 13.07 29.23 -23.07
N VAL A 109 12.48 28.44 -22.16
CA VAL A 109 12.89 27.05 -21.94
C VAL A 109 11.68 26.14 -22.05
N ASP A 110 11.72 25.22 -23.00
CA ASP A 110 10.74 24.15 -23.15
C ASP A 110 11.16 22.92 -22.34
N ALA A 111 10.24 22.38 -21.54
CA ALA A 111 10.45 21.19 -20.72
C ALA A 111 9.37 20.11 -20.99
N PRO A 112 9.40 19.44 -22.15
CA PRO A 112 8.53 18.30 -22.42
C PRO A 112 9.06 17.06 -21.68
N HIS A 113 8.53 16.79 -20.50
CA HIS A 113 9.00 15.70 -19.63
C HIS A 113 8.81 14.33 -20.29
N ALA A 114 9.91 13.59 -20.50
CA ALA A 114 9.85 12.24 -21.02
C ALA A 114 9.27 11.26 -19.98
N ALA A 115 8.24 10.53 -20.37
CA ALA A 115 7.53 9.58 -19.52
C ALA A 115 7.33 8.23 -20.23
N THR A 116 7.25 7.19 -19.43
CA THR A 116 6.88 5.84 -19.86
C THR A 116 5.51 5.54 -19.28
N ILE A 117 4.57 5.12 -20.12
CA ILE A 117 3.23 4.71 -19.70
C ILE A 117 3.26 3.20 -19.48
N LEU A 118 2.84 2.78 -18.29
CA LEU A 118 2.81 1.40 -17.87
C LEU A 118 1.38 0.99 -17.56
N ARG A 119 0.96 -0.19 -18.02
CA ARG A 119 -0.26 -0.85 -17.54
C ARG A 119 0.11 -1.96 -16.58
N ILE A 120 -0.52 -1.98 -15.41
CA ILE A 120 -0.31 -3.05 -14.43
C ILE A 120 -1.11 -4.29 -14.85
N ARG A 121 -0.42 -5.41 -14.97
CA ARG A 121 -1.00 -6.68 -15.43
C ARG A 121 -1.37 -7.60 -14.28
N GLU A 122 -0.48 -7.76 -13.31
CA GLU A 122 -0.69 -8.66 -12.19
C GLU A 122 0.01 -8.15 -10.92
N ILE A 123 -0.58 -8.47 -9.77
CA ILE A 123 -0.03 -8.21 -8.44
C ILE A 123 -0.08 -9.52 -7.67
N GLN A 124 1.08 -10.12 -7.42
CA GLN A 124 1.24 -11.36 -6.66
C GLN A 124 1.87 -11.05 -5.31
N TYR A 125 1.34 -11.68 -4.26
CA TYR A 125 1.81 -11.53 -2.88
C TYR A 125 1.86 -12.90 -2.22
N ALA A 126 3.03 -13.27 -1.67
CA ALA A 126 3.25 -14.58 -1.06
C ALA A 126 4.03 -14.43 0.26
N PRO A 127 3.40 -13.91 1.33
CA PRO A 127 4.12 -13.53 2.53
C PRO A 127 4.64 -14.72 3.34
N GLN A 128 5.80 -14.51 3.94
CA GLN A 128 6.27 -15.32 5.06
C GLN A 128 5.92 -14.66 6.40
N VAL A 129 4.98 -15.25 7.13
CA VAL A 129 4.49 -14.75 8.43
C VAL A 129 5.21 -15.47 9.57
N ALA A 130 5.79 -14.71 10.50
CA ALA A 130 6.49 -15.26 11.66
C ALA A 130 5.52 -15.74 12.77
N GLY A 131 4.47 -14.96 13.06
CA GLY A 131 3.51 -15.25 14.11
C GLY A 131 2.60 -14.05 14.38
N GLU A 132 1.76 -14.16 15.41
CA GLU A 132 0.88 -13.08 15.86
C GLU A 132 1.66 -12.06 16.70
N LEU A 133 1.51 -10.78 16.37
CA LEU A 133 2.20 -9.68 17.06
C LEU A 133 1.22 -8.91 17.94
N ASP A 134 1.53 -8.79 19.23
CA ASP A 134 0.74 -7.96 20.15
C ASP A 134 1.01 -6.46 19.89
N LYS A 135 -0.05 -5.69 19.64
CA LYS A 135 0.04 -4.26 19.31
C LYS A 135 0.41 -3.38 20.51
N TYR A 136 0.03 -3.76 21.73
CA TYR A 136 0.25 -2.93 22.92
C TYR A 136 1.59 -3.25 23.58
N SER A 137 1.96 -4.54 23.68
CA SER A 137 3.23 -4.95 24.28
C SER A 137 4.41 -4.97 23.29
N GLY A 138 4.13 -5.09 21.99
CA GLY A 138 5.17 -5.21 20.96
C GLY A 138 5.87 -6.57 20.93
N VAL A 139 5.37 -7.56 21.66
CA VAL A 139 5.95 -8.91 21.77
C VAL A 139 5.29 -9.85 20.76
N LEU A 140 6.11 -10.71 20.13
CA LEU A 140 5.62 -11.79 19.27
C LEU A 140 5.06 -12.92 20.14
N ARG A 141 3.77 -13.27 19.93
CA ARG A 141 3.11 -14.34 20.67
C ARG A 141 3.40 -15.69 20.02
N GLY A 142 3.65 -16.71 20.85
CA GLY A 142 3.78 -18.10 20.39
C GLY A 142 2.43 -18.72 20.03
N ASP A 143 1.37 -18.31 20.73
CA ASP A 143 0.01 -18.81 20.55
C ASP A 143 -0.83 -17.86 19.71
N PHE A 144 -1.68 -18.44 18.87
CA PHE A 144 -2.65 -17.71 18.04
C PHE A 144 -4.05 -18.27 18.29
N ALA A 145 -4.97 -17.41 18.75
CA ALA A 145 -6.35 -17.77 19.05
C ALA A 145 -7.29 -16.81 18.28
N PRO A 146 -7.92 -17.25 17.17
CA PRO A 146 -8.78 -16.39 16.35
C PRO A 146 -10.12 -16.04 17.02
N GLU A 147 -10.51 -16.79 18.05
CA GLU A 147 -11.77 -16.62 18.79
C GLU A 147 -11.74 -15.45 19.77
N THR A 148 -10.56 -14.88 20.04
CA THR A 148 -10.38 -13.81 21.03
C THR A 148 -9.60 -12.65 20.45
N HIS A 149 -9.96 -11.41 20.80
CA HIS A 149 -9.16 -10.26 20.44
C HIS A 149 -7.78 -10.32 21.13
N THR A 150 -6.71 -10.22 20.34
CA THR A 150 -5.34 -10.09 20.87
C THR A 150 -5.21 -8.89 21.82
N ASN A 151 -5.92 -7.80 21.51
CA ASN A 151 -5.94 -6.57 22.28
C ASN A 151 -7.39 -6.10 22.47
N PRO A 152 -8.03 -6.37 23.63
CA PRO A 152 -9.35 -5.82 23.91
C PRO A 152 -9.27 -4.31 24.19
N VAL A 153 -10.36 -3.61 23.94
CA VAL A 153 -10.51 -2.16 24.18
C VAL A 153 -11.64 -1.94 25.17
N TYR A 154 -11.51 -0.90 25.99
CA TYR A 154 -12.51 -0.51 26.99
C TYR A 154 -13.02 0.91 26.73
N THR A 155 -14.22 1.20 27.22
CA THR A 155 -14.80 2.54 27.17
C THR A 155 -14.00 3.50 28.04
N THR A 156 -13.89 4.75 27.63
CA THR A 156 -13.06 5.75 28.32
C THR A 156 -13.82 6.49 29.43
N ASP A 157 -15.12 6.26 29.65
CA ASP A 157 -15.89 7.00 30.65
C ASP A 157 -15.61 6.46 32.07
N ASP A 158 -14.83 7.22 32.84
CA ASP A 158 -14.43 6.88 34.21
C ASP A 158 -15.27 7.63 35.27
N GLY A 159 -16.18 8.52 34.85
CA GLY A 159 -17.00 9.33 35.76
C GLY A 159 -16.26 10.45 36.52
N MET A 160 -14.93 10.55 36.37
CA MET A 160 -14.10 11.54 37.06
C MET A 160 -14.11 12.92 36.38
N ASP A 161 -14.19 12.97 35.06
CA ASP A 161 -14.26 14.23 34.31
C ASP A 161 -15.71 14.70 34.18
N VAL A 162 -16.07 15.68 35.01
CA VAL A 162 -17.41 16.26 35.08
C VAL A 162 -17.78 17.00 33.79
N PHE A 163 -16.80 17.56 33.06
CA PHE A 163 -17.04 18.38 31.87
C PHE A 163 -16.69 17.65 30.57
N ARG A 164 -16.49 16.34 30.63
CA ARG A 164 -16.29 15.51 29.45
C ARG A 164 -17.48 15.65 28.50
N LYS A 165 -17.19 15.91 27.22
CA LYS A 165 -18.19 15.88 26.17
C LYS A 165 -18.64 14.43 25.96
N ARG A 166 -19.87 14.13 26.35
CA ARG A 166 -20.49 12.82 26.19
C ARG A 166 -21.18 12.72 24.84
N ASP A 167 -21.01 11.59 24.19
CA ASP A 167 -21.75 11.22 22.98
C ASP A 167 -22.99 10.39 23.38
N THR A 168 -23.72 9.89 22.39
CA THR A 168 -24.79 8.92 22.60
C THR A 168 -24.25 7.62 23.17
N GLU A 169 -24.97 7.04 24.13
CA GLU A 169 -24.53 5.79 24.80
C GLU A 169 -24.30 4.64 23.82
N ALA A 170 -25.04 4.61 22.70
CA ALA A 170 -24.88 3.61 21.66
C ALA A 170 -23.49 3.66 21.02
N VAL A 171 -22.92 4.86 20.84
CA VAL A 171 -21.56 5.03 20.32
C VAL A 171 -20.54 4.76 21.42
N GLU A 172 -20.79 5.24 22.64
CA GLU A 172 -19.83 5.11 23.75
C GLU A 172 -19.65 3.67 24.23
N LYS A 173 -20.70 2.84 24.17
CA LYS A 173 -20.69 1.46 24.68
C LYS A 173 -20.77 0.38 23.58
N ALA A 174 -20.52 0.75 22.32
CA ALA A 174 -20.47 -0.23 21.22
C ALA A 174 -19.25 -1.14 21.31
N SER A 175 -19.45 -2.45 21.07
CA SER A 175 -18.39 -3.44 20.98
C SER A 175 -18.14 -3.86 19.52
N ALA A 176 -16.89 -4.25 19.22
CA ALA A 176 -16.52 -4.78 17.91
C ALA A 176 -16.85 -6.28 17.82
N PHE A 177 -17.02 -6.78 16.59
CA PHE A 177 -17.19 -8.21 16.31
C PHE A 177 -15.83 -8.88 16.06
N LEU A 178 -15.80 -10.22 16.11
CA LEU A 178 -14.62 -11.04 15.77
C LEU A 178 -14.56 -11.25 14.26
N ASP A 179 -13.58 -10.64 13.61
CA ASP A 179 -13.39 -10.64 12.15
C ASP A 179 -12.79 -11.94 11.61
N LEU A 180 -12.00 -12.66 12.42
CA LEU A 180 -11.32 -13.89 12.01
C LEU A 180 -12.21 -15.16 12.05
N MET A 181 -13.45 -15.04 12.51
CA MET A 181 -14.40 -16.15 12.65
C MET A 181 -15.51 -16.15 11.58
N GLN A 182 -15.45 -15.25 10.60
CA GLN A 182 -16.45 -15.08 9.52
C GLN A 182 -15.96 -15.65 8.18
#